data_AF-A0A382XFW7-F1
#
_entry.id   AF-A0A382XFW7-F1
#
_cell.length_a   1.000
_cell.length_b   1.000
_cell.length_c   1.000
_cell.angle_alpha   90.00
_cell.angle_beta   90.00
_cell.angle_gamma   90.00
#
_symmetry.space_group_name_H-M   'P 1'
#
loop_
_entity.id
_entity.type
_entity.pdbx_description
1 polymer ?
#
loop_
_entity_poly.entity_id
_entity_poly.type
_entity_poly.pdbx_seq_one_letter_code
_entity_poly.pdbx_strand_id
1 'polypeptide(L)'
;MLLSLVLSVLNIQGKLYQQTQNFIEILIMRIRSFLALVISFCITLAFVPLRTYAFSERGNAQFTDVVNTGKANDCPALDSSLDGSISISNGDSLKGICMHPTEVYVKVPGSKRKKADFVSTKIISPRNNTTVTEVYGDIDSGKFTEKGGIDFQLITVLTPGGLEVPFAFSA
;
A
#
# COMPACT_ATOMS: atom_id res chain seq x y z
N MET A 1 -24.36 -73.02 -43.82
CA MET A 1 -23.00 -72.44 -43.92
C MET A 1 -23.00 -70.91 -43.89
N LEU A 2 -23.84 -70.21 -44.66
CA LEU A 2 -23.85 -68.73 -44.68
C LEU A 2 -24.24 -68.07 -43.34
N LEU A 3 -25.21 -68.61 -42.61
CA LEU A 3 -25.71 -67.99 -41.37
C LEU A 3 -24.65 -67.94 -40.24
N SER A 4 -23.81 -68.98 -40.13
CA SER A 4 -22.73 -69.06 -39.15
C SER A 4 -21.60 -68.06 -39.42
N LEU A 5 -21.35 -67.73 -40.70
CA LEU A 5 -20.34 -66.74 -41.08
C LEU A 5 -20.81 -65.32 -40.70
N VAL A 6 -22.10 -65.01 -40.90
CA VAL A 6 -22.69 -63.70 -40.60
C VAL A 6 -22.68 -63.41 -39.09
N LEU A 7 -23.04 -64.40 -38.24
CA LEU A 7 -22.95 -64.24 -36.78
C LEU A 7 -21.51 -64.03 -36.29
N SER A 8 -20.53 -64.69 -36.93
CA SER A 8 -19.12 -64.55 -36.58
C SER A 8 -18.60 -63.15 -36.88
N VAL A 9 -18.97 -62.57 -38.03
CA VAL A 9 -18.60 -61.20 -38.42
C VAL A 9 -19.25 -60.16 -37.50
N LEU A 10 -20.53 -60.31 -37.15
CA LEU A 10 -21.22 -59.42 -36.21
C LEU A 10 -20.60 -59.44 -34.80
N ASN A 11 -20.19 -60.62 -34.31
CA ASN A 11 -19.53 -60.76 -33.01
C ASN A 11 -18.15 -60.09 -32.97
N ILE A 12 -17.39 -60.16 -34.08
CA ILE A 12 -16.08 -59.50 -34.20
C ILE A 12 -16.24 -57.96 -34.21
N GLN A 13 -17.22 -57.43 -34.95
CA GLN A 13 -17.51 -56.00 -34.97
C GLN A 13 -17.95 -55.46 -33.59
N GLY A 14 -18.77 -56.21 -32.85
CA GLY A 14 -19.15 -55.86 -31.48
C GLY A 14 -17.97 -55.83 -30.51
N LYS A 15 -17.02 -56.76 -30.66
CA LYS A 15 -15.83 -56.84 -29.79
C LYS A 15 -14.81 -55.72 -30.08
N LEU A 16 -14.66 -55.31 -31.35
CA LEU A 16 -13.85 -54.14 -31.71
C LEU A 16 -14.46 -52.82 -31.20
N TYR A 17 -15.80 -52.68 -31.23
CA TYR A 17 -16.51 -51.51 -30.72
C TYR A 17 -16.39 -51.36 -29.19
N GLN A 18 -16.51 -52.47 -28.44
CA GLN A 18 -16.26 -52.46 -26.99
C GLN A 18 -14.81 -52.13 -26.63
N GLN A 19 -13.85 -52.60 -27.43
CA GLN A 19 -12.42 -52.33 -27.20
C GLN A 19 -12.05 -50.86 -27.49
N THR A 20 -12.73 -50.20 -28.43
CA THR A 20 -12.56 -48.75 -28.69
C THR A 20 -13.23 -47.88 -27.64
N GLN A 21 -14.42 -48.25 -27.14
CA GLN A 21 -15.12 -47.54 -26.06
C GLN A 21 -14.33 -47.53 -24.75
N ASN A 22 -13.76 -48.67 -24.34
CA ASN A 22 -12.92 -48.75 -23.14
C ASN A 22 -11.64 -47.91 -23.27
N PHE A 23 -11.07 -47.78 -24.47
CA PHE A 23 -9.89 -46.94 -24.71
C PHE A 23 -10.21 -45.44 -24.62
N ILE A 24 -11.39 -45.04 -25.11
CA ILE A 24 -11.88 -43.65 -25.05
C ILE A 24 -12.19 -43.24 -23.60
N GLU A 25 -12.82 -44.09 -22.81
CA GLU A 25 -13.09 -43.84 -21.38
C GLU A 25 -11.79 -43.67 -20.56
N ILE A 26 -10.77 -44.50 -20.82
CA ILE A 26 -9.44 -44.37 -20.19
C ILE A 26 -8.76 -43.06 -20.62
N LEU A 27 -8.89 -42.66 -21.88
CA LEU A 27 -8.33 -41.42 -22.41
C LEU A 27 -9.03 -40.18 -21.81
N ILE A 28 -10.35 -40.22 -21.65
CA ILE A 28 -11.15 -39.15 -21.04
C ILE A 28 -10.82 -39.00 -19.56
N MET A 29 -10.72 -40.09 -18.80
CA MET A 29 -10.33 -40.01 -17.38
C MET A 29 -8.91 -39.46 -17.20
N ARG A 30 -7.98 -39.83 -18.07
CA ARG A 30 -6.59 -39.37 -18.01
C ARG A 30 -6.48 -37.87 -18.33
N ILE A 31 -7.20 -37.38 -19.33
CA ILE A 31 -7.27 -35.94 -19.68
C ILE A 31 -7.93 -35.14 -18.54
N ARG A 32 -8.99 -35.66 -17.90
CA ARG A 32 -9.64 -34.99 -16.76
C ARG A 32 -8.69 -34.86 -15.57
N SER A 33 -7.89 -35.87 -15.27
CA SER A 33 -6.88 -35.81 -14.21
C SER A 33 -5.76 -34.82 -14.51
N PHE A 34 -5.30 -34.72 -15.77
CA PHE A 34 -4.31 -33.71 -16.16
C PHE A 34 -4.87 -32.29 -16.11
N LEU A 35 -6.11 -32.08 -16.57
CA LEU A 35 -6.77 -30.78 -16.51
C LEU A 35 -6.97 -30.31 -15.05
N ALA A 36 -7.37 -31.22 -14.16
CA ALA A 36 -7.53 -30.94 -12.74
C ALA A 36 -6.20 -30.53 -12.07
N LEU A 37 -5.08 -31.16 -12.46
CA LEU A 37 -3.76 -30.84 -11.94
C LEU A 37 -3.31 -29.44 -12.38
N VAL A 38 -3.50 -29.11 -13.67
CA VAL A 38 -3.18 -27.77 -14.21
C VAL A 38 -4.04 -26.69 -13.55
N ILE A 39 -5.35 -26.93 -13.38
CA ILE A 39 -6.25 -25.97 -12.71
C ILE A 39 -5.86 -25.78 -11.24
N SER A 40 -5.54 -26.86 -10.51
CA SER A 40 -5.06 -26.76 -9.13
C SER A 40 -3.77 -25.95 -9.01
N PHE A 41 -2.82 -26.19 -9.92
CA PHE A 41 -1.56 -25.44 -9.97
C PHE A 41 -1.76 -23.95 -10.27
N CYS A 42 -2.66 -23.60 -11.20
CA CYS A 42 -3.01 -22.22 -11.49
C CYS A 42 -3.67 -21.52 -10.30
N ILE A 43 -4.54 -22.22 -9.57
CA ILE A 43 -5.21 -21.68 -8.39
C ILE A 43 -4.17 -21.40 -7.28
N THR A 44 -3.20 -22.30 -7.06
CA THR A 44 -2.15 -22.08 -6.04
C THR A 44 -1.21 -20.91 -6.34
N LEU A 45 -0.98 -20.59 -7.62
CA LEU A 45 -0.13 -19.46 -8.01
C LEU A 45 -0.87 -18.11 -7.97
N ALA A 46 -2.19 -18.11 -8.11
CA ALA A 46 -3.01 -16.90 -8.06
C ALA A 46 -3.30 -16.40 -6.63
N PHE A 47 -3.10 -17.24 -5.61
CA PHE A 47 -3.23 -16.87 -4.20
C PHE A 47 -1.92 -16.35 -3.57
N VAL A 48 -1.16 -15.52 -4.30
CA VAL A 48 -0.26 -14.59 -3.61
C VAL A 48 -1.16 -13.54 -2.99
N PRO A 49 -1.21 -13.37 -1.65
CA PRO A 49 -2.02 -12.32 -1.07
C PRO A 49 -1.57 -10.98 -1.64
N LEU A 50 -2.44 -10.32 -2.40
CA LEU A 50 -2.30 -8.89 -2.69
C LEU A 50 -2.20 -8.21 -1.32
N ARG A 51 -1.04 -7.62 -1.02
CA ARG A 51 -0.86 -6.86 0.21
C ARG A 51 -1.75 -5.63 0.11
N THR A 52 -2.94 -5.71 0.71
CA THR A 52 -3.77 -4.55 0.97
C THR A 52 -3.12 -3.75 2.10
N TYR A 53 -2.72 -2.52 1.81
CA TYR A 53 -2.28 -1.58 2.85
C TYR A 53 -3.51 -1.04 3.59
N ALA A 54 -4.14 -1.90 4.39
CA ALA A 54 -4.95 -1.42 5.50
C ALA A 54 -3.98 -0.99 6.62
N PHE A 55 -4.33 0.09 7.34
CA PHE A 55 -3.57 0.66 8.46
C PHE A 55 -3.22 -0.45 9.46
N SER A 56 -2.04 -1.06 9.29
CA SER A 56 -1.56 -2.12 10.17
C SER A 56 -1.12 -1.46 11.46
N GLU A 57 -1.71 -1.88 12.57
CA GLU A 57 -1.08 -1.78 13.89
C GLU A 57 0.39 -2.21 13.71
N ARG A 58 1.32 -1.29 14.00
CA ARG A 58 2.76 -1.51 13.85
C ARG A 58 3.21 -2.48 14.96
N GLY A 59 2.90 -3.75 14.79
CA GLY A 59 3.35 -4.82 15.68
C GLY A 59 4.88 -4.89 15.70
N ASN A 60 5.44 -5.42 16.79
CA ASN A 60 6.87 -5.48 17.08
C ASN A 60 7.75 -6.03 15.93
N ALA A 61 7.19 -6.87 15.05
CA ALA A 61 7.86 -7.41 13.88
C ALA A 61 8.21 -6.35 12.82
N GLN A 62 7.50 -5.22 12.77
CA GLN A 62 7.77 -4.14 11.81
C GLN A 62 8.74 -3.09 12.36
N PHE A 63 8.97 -3.08 13.68
CA PHE A 63 9.83 -2.09 14.33
C PHE A 63 11.28 -2.20 13.83
N THR A 64 11.81 -3.42 13.76
CA THR A 64 13.18 -3.68 13.28
C THR A 64 13.41 -3.26 11.83
N ASP A 65 12.35 -3.25 11.01
CA ASP A 65 12.42 -2.89 9.60
C ASP A 65 12.37 -1.37 9.37
N VAL A 66 11.96 -0.60 10.37
CA VAL A 66 11.78 0.86 10.29
C VAL A 66 12.90 1.60 11.02
N VAL A 67 13.40 1.04 12.13
CA VAL A 67 14.49 1.62 12.91
C VAL A 67 15.72 1.87 12.04
N ASN A 68 16.35 3.04 12.21
CA ASN A 68 17.54 3.49 11.47
C ASN A 68 17.39 3.64 9.94
N THR A 69 16.19 3.43 9.37
CA THR A 69 15.95 3.63 7.93
C THR A 69 15.63 5.08 7.56
N GLY A 70 15.22 5.89 8.55
CA GLY A 70 14.69 7.24 8.33
C GLY A 70 13.20 7.30 7.98
N LYS A 71 12.59 6.17 7.62
CA LYS A 71 11.18 6.10 7.23
C LYS A 71 10.19 6.47 8.34
N ALA A 72 10.60 6.42 9.61
CA ALA A 72 9.77 6.84 10.73
C ALA A 72 9.44 8.34 10.71
N ASN A 73 10.26 9.15 10.02
CA ASN A 73 10.03 10.58 9.88
C ASN A 73 9.09 10.90 8.70
N ASP A 74 8.76 9.95 7.83
CA ASP A 74 7.92 10.23 6.68
C ASP A 74 6.44 10.00 7.03
N CYS A 75 5.58 10.95 6.68
CA CYS A 75 4.14 10.77 6.83
C CYS A 75 3.60 9.77 5.79
N PRO A 76 2.63 8.92 6.15
CA PRO A 76 1.94 8.08 5.18
C PRO A 76 1.27 8.94 4.11
N ALA A 77 1.51 8.60 2.84
CA ALA A 77 0.82 9.21 1.72
C ALA A 77 -0.39 8.35 1.33
N LEU A 78 -1.50 9.00 0.99
CA LEU A 78 -2.60 8.36 0.27
C LEU A 78 -2.25 8.35 -1.21
N ASP A 79 -2.74 7.34 -1.93
CA ASP A 79 -2.57 7.33 -3.38
C ASP A 79 -3.34 8.51 -4.01
N SER A 80 -2.79 9.08 -5.08
CA SER A 80 -3.38 10.22 -5.77
C SER A 80 -4.55 9.84 -6.69
N SER A 81 -4.98 8.57 -6.68
CA SER A 81 -6.15 8.08 -7.43
C SER A 81 -7.41 8.05 -6.58
N LEU A 82 -7.28 8.14 -5.26
CA LEU A 82 -8.35 8.26 -4.30
C LEU A 82 -8.78 9.73 -4.18
N ASP A 83 -9.55 10.20 -5.16
CA ASP A 83 -10.23 11.49 -5.08
C ASP A 83 -11.59 11.32 -4.39
N GLY A 84 -11.75 11.93 -3.21
CA GLY A 84 -12.98 11.86 -2.43
C GLY A 84 -13.00 12.87 -1.28
N SER A 85 -14.18 13.07 -0.69
CA SER A 85 -14.33 13.86 0.54
C SER A 85 -14.97 12.99 1.62
N ILE A 86 -14.49 13.12 2.84
CA ILE A 86 -15.05 12.44 4.02
C ILE A 86 -15.88 13.49 4.75
N SER A 87 -17.16 13.21 4.96
CA SER A 87 -18.02 14.07 5.77
C SER A 87 -17.66 13.93 7.24
N ILE A 88 -17.32 15.03 7.89
CA ILE A 88 -17.02 15.08 9.32
C ILE A 88 -18.14 15.85 10.04
N SER A 89 -18.62 15.32 11.15
CA SER A 89 -19.69 15.90 11.97
C SER A 89 -19.15 16.52 13.26
N ASN A 90 -19.96 17.37 13.90
CA ASN A 90 -19.62 17.92 15.21
C ASN A 90 -19.57 16.80 16.25
N GLY A 91 -18.49 16.75 17.03
CA GLY A 91 -18.24 15.70 18.01
C GLY A 91 -17.37 14.54 17.51
N ASP A 92 -17.00 14.54 16.22
CA ASP A 92 -16.01 13.60 15.70
C ASP A 92 -14.60 13.95 16.20
N SER A 93 -13.75 12.92 16.30
CA SER A 93 -12.34 13.09 16.68
C SER A 93 -11.42 12.66 15.53
N LEU A 94 -10.40 13.48 15.26
CA LEU A 94 -9.32 13.14 14.34
C LEU A 94 -8.11 12.65 15.15
N LYS A 95 -7.47 11.60 14.65
CA LYS A 95 -6.32 10.96 15.27
C LYS A 95 -5.27 10.64 14.22
N GLY A 96 -4.01 10.59 14.64
CA GLY A 96 -2.90 10.23 13.76
C GLY A 96 -2.60 11.30 12.70
N ILE A 97 -2.89 12.57 13.00
CA ILE A 97 -2.49 13.67 12.15
C ILE A 97 -0.96 13.70 12.11
N CYS A 98 -0.42 13.72 10.89
CA CYS A 98 1.01 13.74 10.62
C CYS A 98 1.31 14.87 9.65
N MET A 99 2.29 15.71 9.99
CA MET A 99 2.71 16.86 9.20
C MET A 99 4.22 16.83 9.02
N HIS A 100 4.66 16.67 7.78
CA HIS A 100 6.07 16.68 7.40
C HIS A 100 6.36 17.91 6.54
N PRO A 101 7.28 18.80 6.93
CA PRO A 101 7.62 19.97 6.14
C PRO A 101 8.43 19.56 4.90
N THR A 102 7.91 19.85 3.71
CA THR A 102 8.60 19.59 2.43
C THR A 102 9.59 20.69 2.08
N GLU A 103 9.18 21.95 2.27
CA GLU A 103 9.98 23.13 1.98
C GLU A 103 9.78 24.19 3.08
N VAL A 104 10.87 24.85 3.47
CA VAL A 104 10.84 25.91 4.47
C VAL A 104 11.41 27.18 3.87
N TYR A 105 10.64 28.26 3.97
CA TYR A 105 11.00 29.58 3.49
C TYR A 105 11.14 30.53 4.66
N VAL A 106 12.27 31.24 4.73
CA VAL A 106 12.52 32.22 5.80
C VAL A 106 12.52 33.61 5.22
N LYS A 107 11.79 34.52 5.87
CA LYS A 107 11.82 35.93 5.51
C LYS A 107 13.09 36.58 6.04
N VAL A 108 13.97 36.99 5.13
CA VAL A 108 15.25 37.63 5.49
C VAL A 108 15.07 39.14 5.47
N PRO A 109 15.67 39.90 6.42
CA PRO A 109 15.61 41.34 6.41
C PRO A 109 16.16 41.93 5.11
N GLY A 110 15.44 42.90 4.56
CA GLY A 110 15.86 43.65 3.39
C GLY A 110 17.04 44.58 3.68
N SER A 111 17.77 44.98 2.64
CA SER A 111 18.77 46.04 2.73
C SER A 111 18.14 47.40 2.36
N LYS A 112 18.88 48.50 2.49
CA LYS A 112 18.41 49.83 2.02
C LYS A 112 17.98 49.85 0.54
N ARG A 113 18.42 48.87 -0.26
CA ARG A 113 18.13 48.75 -1.70
C ARG A 113 17.25 47.55 -2.06
N LYS A 114 16.92 46.66 -1.12
CA LYS A 114 16.13 45.44 -1.37
C LYS A 114 15.06 45.26 -0.29
N LYS A 115 13.82 44.98 -0.68
CA LYS A 115 12.74 44.64 0.26
C LYS A 115 13.02 43.29 0.93
N ALA A 116 12.44 43.09 2.12
CA ALA A 116 12.47 41.81 2.80
C ALA A 116 11.68 40.78 1.99
N ASP A 117 12.26 39.60 1.78
CA ASP A 117 11.70 38.55 0.92
C ASP A 117 11.92 37.17 1.54
N PHE A 118 11.11 36.19 1.10
CA PHE A 118 11.22 34.80 1.50
C PHE A 118 12.27 34.09 0.65
N VAL A 119 13.26 33.49 1.30
CA VAL A 119 14.27 32.68 0.63
C VAL A 119 14.07 31.22 0.97
N SER A 120 14.26 30.34 -0.01
CA SER A 120 14.29 28.90 0.23
C SER A 120 15.47 28.56 1.13
N THR A 121 15.23 27.67 2.09
CA THR A 121 16.23 27.28 3.09
C THR A 121 16.41 25.78 3.11
N LYS A 122 17.56 25.33 3.63
CA LYS A 122 17.86 23.92 3.82
C LYS A 122 17.75 23.56 5.29
N ILE A 123 17.00 22.50 5.61
CA ILE A 123 16.95 21.98 6.98
C ILE A 123 18.31 21.36 7.35
N ILE A 124 18.86 21.78 8.50
CA ILE A 124 20.15 21.31 9.05
C ILE A 124 20.03 20.67 10.43
N SER A 125 18.84 20.67 11.05
CA SER A 125 18.56 19.96 12.30
C SER A 125 18.84 18.45 12.18
N PRO A 126 18.92 17.71 13.31
CA PRO A 126 19.18 16.27 13.31
C PRO A 126 18.34 15.54 12.26
N ARG A 127 19.01 14.66 11.49
CA ARG A 127 18.38 13.93 10.39
C ARG A 127 17.13 13.22 10.88
N ASN A 128 16.05 13.37 10.13
CA ASN A 128 14.81 12.61 10.30
C ASN A 128 14.10 12.89 11.66
N ASN A 129 14.12 14.15 12.13
CA ASN A 129 13.33 14.61 13.27
C ASN A 129 12.66 15.97 12.98
N THR A 130 11.87 16.01 11.91
CA THR A 130 11.19 17.24 11.43
C THR A 130 9.68 17.12 11.41
N THR A 131 9.15 15.92 11.65
CA THR A 131 7.74 15.60 11.50
C THR A 131 7.01 15.68 12.82
N VAL A 132 5.87 16.36 12.79
CA VAL A 132 4.86 16.38 13.84
C VAL A 132 3.91 15.21 13.59
N THR A 133 3.66 14.36 14.59
CA THR A 133 2.94 13.09 14.40
C THR A 133 2.12 12.71 15.62
N GLU A 134 1.18 11.78 15.44
CA GLU A 134 0.25 11.34 16.46
C GLU A 134 -0.57 12.46 17.10
N VAL A 135 -0.72 13.58 16.37
CA VAL A 135 -1.58 14.67 16.81
C VAL A 135 -3.03 14.21 16.74
N TYR A 136 -3.79 14.49 17.80
CA TYR A 136 -5.20 14.16 17.91
C TYR A 136 -6.00 15.31 18.50
N GLY A 137 -7.28 15.36 18.17
CA GLY A 137 -8.16 16.41 18.63
C GLY A 137 -9.61 16.22 18.19
N ASP A 138 -10.45 17.12 18.67
CA ASP A 138 -11.89 17.08 18.43
C ASP A 138 -12.27 18.10 17.35
N ILE A 139 -13.32 17.79 16.61
CA ILE A 139 -13.94 18.73 15.68
C ILE A 139 -15.24 19.23 16.29
N ASP A 140 -15.30 20.54 16.48
CA ASP A 140 -16.50 21.23 16.87
C ASP A 140 -16.79 22.37 15.90
N SER A 141 -17.99 22.34 15.33
CA SER A 141 -18.51 23.40 14.45
C SER A 141 -17.59 23.72 13.28
N GLY A 142 -16.93 22.69 12.72
CA GLY A 142 -15.97 22.82 11.61
C GLY A 142 -14.57 23.28 12.02
N LYS A 143 -14.29 23.44 13.32
CA LYS A 143 -12.96 23.79 13.84
C LYS A 143 -12.32 22.59 14.51
N PHE A 144 -11.10 22.25 14.09
CA PHE A 144 -10.25 21.30 14.80
C PHE A 144 -9.65 21.96 16.05
N THR A 145 -9.78 21.28 17.19
CA THR A 145 -9.14 21.67 18.45
C THR A 145 -8.23 20.54 18.88
N GLU A 146 -6.92 20.81 18.82
CA GLU A 146 -5.89 19.90 19.27
C GLU A 146 -6.05 19.57 20.77
N LYS A 147 -5.82 18.31 21.12
CA LYS A 147 -5.83 17.82 22.51
C LYS A 147 -4.46 17.32 22.96
N GLY A 148 -3.60 16.94 22.02
CA GLY A 148 -2.22 16.58 22.26
C GLY A 148 -1.65 15.71 21.15
N GLY A 149 -0.49 15.13 21.43
CA GLY A 149 0.31 14.35 20.48
C GLY A 149 1.77 14.80 20.56
N ILE A 150 2.56 14.45 19.54
CA ILE A 150 3.86 15.07 19.31
C ILE A 150 3.59 16.26 18.39
N ASP A 151 3.17 17.36 19.00
CA ASP A 151 2.57 18.55 18.41
C ASP A 151 3.60 19.60 17.96
N PHE A 152 4.84 19.54 18.46
CA PHE A 152 5.92 20.41 18.01
C PHE A 152 7.23 19.66 17.69
N GLN A 153 8.04 20.26 16.82
CA GLN A 153 9.40 19.87 16.54
C GLN A 153 10.33 21.07 16.44
N LEU A 154 11.55 20.92 16.95
CA LEU A 154 12.59 21.94 16.86
C LEU A 154 13.40 21.75 15.59
N ILE A 155 13.29 22.70 14.68
CA ILE A 155 13.93 22.65 13.37
C ILE A 155 14.88 23.84 13.24
N THR A 156 16.07 23.59 12.71
CA THR A 156 17.02 24.63 12.34
C THR A 156 17.19 24.59 10.83
N VAL A 157 17.04 25.74 10.19
CA VAL A 157 17.25 25.90 8.76
C VAL A 157 18.41 26.83 8.48
N LEU A 158 19.12 26.54 7.39
CA LEU A 158 20.21 27.33 6.86
C LEU A 158 19.74 28.05 5.61
N THR A 159 19.82 29.38 5.63
CA THR A 159 19.59 30.20 4.45
C THR A 159 20.78 30.14 3.48
N PRO A 160 20.59 30.49 2.19
CA PRO A 160 21.70 30.55 1.23
C PRO A 160 22.81 31.55 1.61
N GLY A 161 22.48 32.53 2.47
CA GLY A 161 23.43 33.49 3.01
C GLY A 161 24.22 33.00 4.23
N GLY A 162 24.04 31.75 4.66
CA GLY A 162 24.74 31.18 5.82
C GLY A 162 24.12 31.52 7.18
N LEU A 163 22.98 32.23 7.21
CA LEU A 163 22.24 32.46 8.46
C LEU A 163 21.48 31.19 8.86
N GLU A 164 21.71 30.75 10.09
CA GLU A 164 20.95 29.68 10.75
C GLU A 164 19.77 30.26 11.51
N VAL A 165 18.58 29.69 11.31
CA VAL A 165 17.35 30.12 11.95
C VAL A 165 16.70 28.92 12.63
N PRO A 166 16.77 28.81 13.97
CA PRO A 166 16.01 27.85 14.73
C PRO A 166 14.55 28.31 14.89
N PHE A 167 13.61 27.39 14.74
CA PHE A 167 12.19 27.63 14.99
C PHE A 167 11.48 26.37 15.49
N ALA A 168 10.33 26.55 16.12
CA ALA A 168 9.44 25.45 16.48
C ALA A 168 8.39 25.30 15.37
N PHE A 169 8.36 24.13 14.74
CA PHE A 169 7.27 23.73 13.84
C PHE A 169 6.19 23.06 14.70
N SER A 170 4.98 23.63 14.74
CA SER A 170 3.90 23.19 15.62
C SER A 170 2.59 23.06 14.86
N ALA A 171 1.71 22.16 15.33
CA ALA A 171 0.32 22.02 14.88
C ALA A 171 -0.55 23.23 15.26
#